data_AF-A0A1Y4BKQ7-F1
#
_entry.id   AF-A0A1Y4BKQ7-F1
#
_cell.length_a   1.000
_cell.length_b   1.000
_cell.length_c   1.000
_cell.angle_alpha   90.00
_cell.angle_beta   90.00
_cell.angle_gamma   90.00
#
_symmetry.space_group_name_H-M   'P 1'
#
loop_
_entity.id
_entity.type
_entity.pdbx_description
1 polymer ?
#
loop_
_entity_poly.entity_id
_entity_poly.type
_entity_poly.pdbx_seq_one_letter_code
_entity_poly.pdbx_strand_id
1 'polypeptide(L)'
;MPPFLEPDPLVAYLAIVNVATFALLTLDRALCRRRGVEEVVSHTALLLLMFAGGALGGVLAFLLLDRRTNKRNSAWHTFSLVALAAWGLVVAVRYVAPFDATALLGALARDHRALLAYVGMASGVSLLLMVIDKLIAMRNGQGHDVTRIPEMVLLAPALAGGSPGTLVGMLAARHKIRTPAFAVGVPLMLLVQLAIVAYLMQLGIA
;
A
#
# COMPACT_ATOMS: atom_id res chain seq x y z
N MET A 1 6.72 -13.62 -42.98
CA MET A 1 6.10 -12.57 -42.17
C MET A 1 6.76 -12.58 -40.80
N PRO A 2 7.24 -11.46 -40.25
CA PRO A 2 7.87 -11.47 -38.92
C PRO A 2 6.77 -11.79 -37.90
N PRO A 3 7.04 -12.62 -36.88
CA PRO A 3 6.10 -12.84 -35.78
C PRO A 3 6.08 -11.56 -34.93
N PHE A 4 5.31 -10.58 -35.35
CA PHE A 4 5.08 -9.37 -34.59
C PHE A 4 4.26 -9.71 -33.34
N LEU A 5 4.93 -9.66 -32.20
CA LEU A 5 4.42 -9.28 -30.88
C LEU A 5 2.96 -9.70 -30.60
N GLU A 6 2.73 -10.96 -30.25
CA GLU A 6 1.66 -11.17 -29.28
C GLU A 6 2.16 -10.65 -27.92
N PRO A 7 1.48 -9.65 -27.31
CA PRO A 7 1.86 -9.18 -25.99
C PRO A 7 1.79 -10.36 -25.02
N ASP A 8 2.78 -10.47 -24.12
CA ASP A 8 2.77 -11.50 -23.07
C ASP A 8 1.38 -11.50 -22.40
N PRO A 9 0.71 -12.67 -22.27
CA PRO A 9 -0.65 -12.74 -21.76
C PRO A 9 -0.86 -12.01 -20.43
N LEU A 10 0.16 -12.02 -19.56
CA LEU A 10 0.13 -11.28 -18.29
C LEU A 10 0.17 -9.76 -18.52
N VAL A 11 1.01 -9.27 -19.43
CA VAL A 11 1.08 -7.83 -19.75
C VAL A 11 -0.23 -7.37 -20.38
N ALA A 12 -0.77 -8.14 -21.33
CA ALA A 12 -2.07 -7.84 -21.95
C ALA A 12 -3.20 -7.82 -20.90
N TYR A 13 -3.25 -8.83 -20.03
CA TYR A 13 -4.19 -8.89 -18.92
C TYR A 13 -4.09 -7.67 -18.00
N LEU A 14 -2.89 -7.35 -17.52
CA LEU A 14 -2.68 -6.20 -16.63
C LEU A 14 -3.04 -4.89 -17.33
N ALA A 15 -2.69 -4.71 -18.60
CA ALA A 15 -3.06 -3.52 -19.35
C ALA A 15 -4.60 -3.36 -19.42
N ILE A 16 -5.32 -4.42 -19.79
CA ILE A 16 -6.78 -4.42 -19.89
C ILE A 16 -7.42 -4.11 -18.53
N VAL A 17 -7.01 -4.83 -17.47
CA VAL A 17 -7.60 -4.65 -16.14
C VAL A 17 -7.30 -3.26 -15.59
N ASN A 18 -6.10 -2.69 -15.83
CA ASN A 18 -5.80 -1.32 -15.40
C ASN A 18 -6.62 -0.27 -16.15
N VAL A 19 -6.81 -0.42 -17.48
CA VAL A 19 -7.68 0.47 -18.26
C VAL A 19 -9.12 0.38 -17.76
N ALA A 20 -9.65 -0.83 -17.56
CA ALA A 20 -10.99 -1.05 -17.03
C ALA A 20 -11.14 -0.44 -15.62
N THR A 21 -10.16 -0.63 -14.75
CA THR A 21 -10.19 -0.09 -13.37
C THR A 21 -10.18 1.43 -13.36
N PHE A 22 -9.31 2.03 -14.17
CA PHE A 22 -9.25 3.48 -14.34
C PHE A 22 -10.59 4.04 -14.87
N ALA A 23 -11.15 3.42 -15.92
CA ALA A 23 -12.43 3.82 -16.50
C ALA A 23 -13.59 3.70 -15.51
N LEU A 24 -13.67 2.59 -14.77
CA LEU A 24 -14.74 2.38 -13.78
C LEU A 24 -14.64 3.35 -12.60
N LEU A 25 -13.43 3.58 -12.05
CA LEU A 25 -13.23 4.54 -10.97
C LEU A 25 -13.52 5.98 -11.39
N THR A 26 -13.15 6.35 -12.62
CA THR A 26 -13.41 7.68 -13.15
C THR A 26 -14.89 7.88 -13.43
N LEU A 27 -15.57 6.87 -13.99
CA LEU A 27 -17.02 6.88 -14.22
C LEU A 27 -17.80 6.92 -12.91
N ASP A 28 -17.47 6.06 -11.95
CA ASP A 28 -18.09 6.03 -10.63
C ASP A 28 -18.03 7.42 -9.97
N ARG A 29 -16.84 8.03 -9.91
CA ARG A 29 -16.69 9.40 -9.37
C ARG A 29 -17.48 10.44 -10.14
N ALA A 30 -17.51 10.37 -11.47
CA ALA A 30 -18.28 11.31 -12.28
C ALA A 30 -19.79 11.17 -12.04
N LEU A 31 -20.30 9.94 -11.90
CA LEU A 31 -21.71 9.67 -11.66
C LEU A 31 -22.12 10.01 -10.23
N CYS A 32 -21.30 9.69 -9.22
CA CYS A 32 -21.53 10.08 -7.82
C CYS A 32 -21.68 11.60 -7.69
N ARG A 33 -20.79 12.38 -8.34
CA ARG A 33 -20.89 13.85 -8.37
C ARG A 33 -22.17 14.37 -9.01
N ARG A 34 -22.67 13.70 -10.07
CA ARG A 34 -23.89 14.11 -10.77
C ARG A 34 -25.17 13.71 -10.03
N ARG A 35 -25.18 12.54 -9.40
CA ARG A 35 -26.36 11.97 -8.74
C ARG A 35 -26.45 12.29 -7.25
N GLY A 36 -25.39 12.85 -6.66
CA GLY A 36 -25.33 13.14 -5.22
C GLY A 36 -25.33 11.89 -4.34
N VAL A 37 -24.89 10.75 -4.88
CA VAL A 37 -24.78 9.47 -4.15
C VAL A 37 -23.33 9.21 -3.75
N GLU A 38 -23.11 8.42 -2.69
CA GLU A 38 -21.75 8.09 -2.21
C GLU A 38 -21.04 7.07 -3.13
N GLU A 39 -21.77 6.09 -3.68
CA GLU A 39 -21.25 5.10 -4.63
C GLU A 39 -22.27 4.76 -5.73
N VAL A 40 -21.79 4.49 -6.94
CA VAL A 40 -22.58 3.90 -8.02
C VAL A 40 -22.10 2.48 -8.30
N VAL A 41 -20.78 2.28 -8.32
CA VAL A 41 -20.12 0.98 -8.35
C VAL A 41 -19.72 0.63 -6.92
N SER A 42 -20.02 -0.59 -6.50
CA SER A 42 -19.69 -1.03 -5.14
C SER A 42 -18.23 -0.78 -4.80
N HIS A 43 -18.01 -0.14 -3.66
CA HIS A 43 -16.69 0.10 -3.09
C HIS A 43 -15.85 -1.20 -3.02
N THR A 44 -16.47 -2.31 -2.60
CA THR A 44 -15.80 -3.62 -2.54
C THR A 44 -15.39 -4.11 -3.93
N ALA A 45 -16.21 -3.91 -4.96
CA ALA A 45 -15.91 -4.37 -6.32
C ALA A 45 -14.69 -3.65 -6.91
N LEU A 46 -14.60 -2.33 -6.74
CA LEU A 46 -13.45 -1.55 -7.19
C LEU A 46 -12.17 -1.95 -6.44
N LEU A 47 -12.29 -2.24 -5.13
CA LEU A 47 -11.18 -2.77 -4.33
C LEU A 47 -10.68 -4.12 -4.85
N LEU A 48 -11.59 -5.06 -5.08
CA LEU A 48 -11.26 -6.38 -5.63
C LEU A 48 -10.60 -6.26 -7.00
N LEU A 49 -11.07 -5.33 -7.84
CA LEU A 49 -10.49 -5.10 -9.16
C LEU A 49 -9.05 -4.57 -9.07
N MET A 50 -8.74 -3.69 -8.10
CA MET A 50 -7.36 -3.25 -7.85
C MET A 50 -6.47 -4.42 -7.44
N PHE A 51 -6.94 -5.31 -6.56
CA PHE A 51 -6.20 -6.52 -6.17
C PHE A 51 -6.11 -7.55 -7.30
N ALA A 52 -7.06 -7.58 -8.24
CA ALA A 52 -7.04 -8.46 -9.40
C ALA A 52 -6.01 -8.06 -10.47
N GLY A 53 -5.35 -6.90 -10.35
CA GLY A 53 -4.37 -6.43 -11.34
C GLY A 53 -4.56 -4.97 -11.75
N GLY A 54 -5.67 -4.36 -11.32
CA GLY A 54 -6.06 -2.99 -11.65
C GLY A 54 -5.42 -1.88 -10.81
N ALA A 55 -4.46 -2.23 -9.94
CA ALA A 55 -3.91 -1.31 -8.94
C ALA A 55 -3.29 -0.04 -9.55
N LEU A 56 -2.59 -0.15 -10.69
CA LEU A 56 -1.99 1.01 -11.37
C LEU A 56 -3.09 1.96 -11.87
N GLY A 57 -4.13 1.44 -12.50
CA GLY A 57 -5.30 2.20 -12.93
C GLY A 57 -6.01 2.87 -11.75
N GLY A 58 -6.13 2.18 -10.62
CA GLY A 58 -6.67 2.73 -9.38
C GLY A 58 -5.86 3.91 -8.84
N VAL A 59 -4.52 3.73 -8.72
CA VAL A 59 -3.60 4.80 -8.29
C VAL A 59 -3.66 6.00 -9.23
N LEU A 60 -3.65 5.78 -10.55
CA LEU A 60 -3.76 6.85 -11.54
C LEU A 60 -5.09 7.62 -11.39
N ALA A 61 -6.20 6.90 -11.23
CA ALA A 61 -7.50 7.55 -11.01
C ALA A 61 -7.51 8.41 -9.75
N PHE A 62 -6.92 7.93 -8.65
CA PHE A 62 -6.80 8.70 -7.41
C PHE A 62 -5.91 9.94 -7.54
N LEU A 63 -4.76 9.82 -8.20
CA LEU A 63 -3.85 10.96 -8.42
C LEU A 63 -4.50 12.07 -9.26
N LEU A 64 -5.32 11.70 -10.24
CA LEU A 64 -5.99 12.64 -11.13
C LEU A 64 -7.25 13.26 -10.51
N LEU A 65 -8.06 12.47 -9.81
CA LEU A 65 -9.39 12.90 -9.37
C LEU A 65 -9.44 13.31 -7.89
N ASP A 66 -8.66 12.66 -7.04
CA ASP A 66 -8.73 12.76 -5.58
C ASP A 66 -7.37 13.12 -4.98
N ARG A 67 -6.92 14.34 -5.30
CA ARG A 67 -5.66 14.90 -4.79
C ARG A 67 -5.65 15.13 -3.27
N ARG A 68 -6.82 15.13 -2.63
CA ARG A 68 -6.94 15.30 -1.17
C ARG A 68 -7.40 14.01 -0.52
N THR A 69 -6.53 13.47 0.33
CA THR A 69 -6.84 12.31 1.16
C THR A 69 -7.55 12.76 2.44
N ASN A 70 -8.69 12.14 2.75
CA ASN A 70 -9.38 12.32 4.02
C ASN A 70 -9.49 10.97 4.75
N LYS A 71 -10.00 10.97 5.98
CA LYS A 71 -10.16 9.75 6.80
C LYS A 71 -11.07 8.69 6.17
N ARG A 72 -12.03 9.07 5.32
CA ARG A 72 -12.91 8.12 4.63
C ARG A 72 -12.21 7.46 3.44
N ASN A 73 -11.33 8.19 2.76
CA ASN A 73 -10.66 7.75 1.54
C ASN A 73 -9.26 7.15 1.80
N SER A 74 -8.66 7.36 2.97
CA SER A 74 -7.29 6.91 3.30
C SER A 74 -7.08 5.41 3.04
N ALA A 75 -8.06 4.59 3.40
CA ALA A 75 -8.02 3.14 3.19
C ALA A 75 -7.89 2.77 1.70
N TRP A 76 -8.57 3.50 0.82
CA TRP A 76 -8.60 3.24 -0.62
C TRP A 76 -7.25 3.51 -1.27
N HIS A 77 -6.66 4.67 -0.96
CA HIS A 77 -5.30 4.99 -1.38
C HIS A 77 -4.31 3.94 -0.87
N THR A 78 -4.39 3.59 0.42
CA THR A 78 -3.55 2.56 1.02
C THR A 78 -3.65 1.22 0.31
N PHE A 79 -4.85 0.68 0.11
CA PHE A 79 -5.01 -0.63 -0.51
C PHE A 79 -4.55 -0.63 -1.97
N SER A 80 -4.77 0.45 -2.72
CA SER A 80 -4.28 0.56 -4.09
C SER A 80 -2.75 0.54 -4.19
N LEU A 81 -2.06 1.22 -3.26
CA LEU A 81 -0.59 1.24 -3.22
C LEU A 81 -0.03 -0.12 -2.80
N VAL A 82 -0.66 -0.79 -1.84
CA VAL A 82 -0.28 -2.16 -1.43
C VAL A 82 -0.48 -3.15 -2.58
N ALA A 83 -1.62 -3.10 -3.26
CA ALA A 83 -1.89 -3.94 -4.43
C ALA A 83 -0.90 -3.65 -5.58
N LEU A 84 -0.54 -2.38 -5.79
CA LEU A 84 0.44 -1.98 -6.80
C LEU A 84 1.83 -2.55 -6.49
N ALA A 85 2.27 -2.45 -5.23
CA ALA A 85 3.55 -3.03 -4.80
C ALA A 85 3.56 -4.56 -4.96
N ALA A 86 2.46 -5.24 -4.61
CA ALA A 86 2.33 -6.69 -4.78
C ALA A 86 2.39 -7.11 -6.26
N TRP A 87 1.66 -6.43 -7.15
CA TRP A 87 1.72 -6.71 -8.59
C TRP A 87 3.07 -6.34 -9.21
N GLY A 88 3.72 -5.28 -8.72
CA GLY A 88 5.09 -4.94 -9.08
C GLY A 88 6.07 -6.06 -8.74
N LEU A 89 5.92 -6.69 -7.56
CA LEU A 89 6.71 -7.86 -7.18
C LEU A 89 6.41 -9.07 -8.08
N VAL A 90 5.14 -9.34 -8.41
CA VAL A 90 4.78 -10.43 -9.35
C VAL A 90 5.44 -10.22 -10.72
N VAL A 91 5.41 -9.00 -11.24
CA VAL A 91 6.08 -8.63 -12.50
C VAL A 91 7.59 -8.82 -12.36
N ALA A 92 8.20 -8.39 -11.26
CA ALA A 92 9.64 -8.59 -11.03
C ALA A 92 10.00 -10.08 -11.02
N VAL A 93 9.27 -10.91 -10.28
CA VAL A 93 9.48 -12.37 -10.24
C VAL A 93 9.34 -13.00 -11.63
N ARG A 94 8.41 -12.53 -12.45
CA ARG A 94 8.15 -13.08 -13.80
C ARG A 94 9.19 -12.69 -14.85
N TYR A 95 9.74 -11.47 -14.77
CA TYR A 95 10.55 -10.89 -15.86
C TYR A 95 11.99 -10.54 -15.48
N VAL A 96 12.31 -10.40 -14.19
CA VAL A 96 13.67 -10.08 -13.73
C VAL A 96 14.38 -11.37 -13.34
N ALA A 97 13.87 -12.07 -12.34
CA ALA A 97 14.39 -13.37 -11.92
C ALA A 97 13.32 -14.15 -11.15
N PRO A 98 13.15 -15.45 -11.40
CA PRO A 98 12.22 -16.26 -10.62
C PRO A 98 12.66 -16.33 -9.15
N PHE A 99 11.71 -16.68 -8.28
CA PHE A 99 12.01 -16.87 -6.86
C PHE A 99 12.86 -18.14 -6.67
N ASP A 100 13.99 -18.02 -5.97
CA ASP A 100 14.90 -19.12 -5.66
C ASP A 100 15.11 -19.20 -4.15
N ALA A 101 14.50 -20.23 -3.54
CA ALA A 101 14.60 -20.46 -2.11
C ALA A 101 16.04 -20.76 -1.66
N THR A 102 16.85 -21.41 -2.49
CA THR A 102 18.25 -21.73 -2.14
C THR A 102 19.10 -20.48 -2.15
N ALA A 103 18.91 -19.60 -3.14
CA ALA A 103 19.56 -18.29 -3.18
C ALA A 103 19.13 -17.41 -2.00
N LEU A 104 17.85 -17.42 -1.64
CA LEU A 104 17.36 -16.69 -0.45
C LEU A 104 18.01 -17.22 0.83
N LEU A 105 18.05 -18.54 1.04
CA LEU A 105 18.65 -19.14 2.22
C LEU A 105 20.15 -18.80 2.32
N GLY A 106 20.87 -18.84 1.20
CA GLY A 106 22.26 -18.39 1.14
C GLY A 106 22.42 -16.89 1.41
N ALA A 107 21.45 -16.08 0.98
CA ALA A 107 21.44 -14.66 1.24
C ALA A 107 21.32 -14.34 2.75
N LEU A 108 20.59 -15.14 3.54
CA LEU A 108 20.44 -14.92 4.99
C LEU A 108 21.76 -14.85 5.77
N ALA A 109 22.82 -15.47 5.26
CA ALA A 109 24.14 -15.46 5.89
C ALA A 109 24.97 -14.19 5.56
N ARG A 110 24.47 -13.31 4.70
CA ARG A 110 25.16 -12.07 4.29
C ARG A 110 25.02 -10.97 5.35
N ASP A 111 25.81 -9.91 5.20
CA ASP A 111 25.71 -8.74 6.06
C ASP A 111 24.56 -7.83 5.63
N HIS A 112 23.53 -7.74 6.47
CA HIS A 112 22.33 -6.93 6.24
C HIS A 112 22.23 -5.70 7.16
N ARG A 113 23.35 -5.25 7.75
CA ARG A 113 23.36 -4.10 8.69
C ARG A 113 22.67 -2.85 8.14
N ALA A 114 22.92 -2.50 6.87
CA ALA A 114 22.31 -1.33 6.25
C ALA A 114 20.79 -1.46 6.13
N LEU A 115 20.29 -2.62 5.68
CA LEU A 115 18.87 -2.93 5.61
C LEU A 115 18.21 -2.88 6.98
N LEU A 116 18.82 -3.51 7.99
CA LEU A 116 18.32 -3.52 9.37
C LEU A 116 18.31 -2.11 9.96
N ALA A 117 19.34 -1.30 9.71
CA ALA A 117 19.38 0.10 10.13
C ALA A 117 18.26 0.91 9.48
N TYR A 118 18.03 0.75 8.18
CA TYR A 118 16.93 1.40 7.46
C TYR A 118 15.56 1.01 8.02
N VAL A 119 15.27 -0.30 8.14
CA VAL A 119 13.98 -0.78 8.68
C VAL A 119 13.80 -0.33 10.13
N GLY A 120 14.87 -0.36 10.93
CA GLY A 120 14.88 0.12 12.30
C GLY A 120 14.54 1.61 12.40
N MET A 121 15.18 2.45 11.57
CA MET A 121 14.89 3.88 11.51
C MET A 121 13.47 4.17 11.02
N ALA A 122 13.04 3.55 9.92
CA ALA A 122 11.69 3.73 9.38
C ALA A 122 10.61 3.30 10.38
N SER A 123 10.85 2.20 11.09
CA SER A 123 9.98 1.72 12.17
C SER A 123 9.98 2.68 13.36
N GLY A 124 11.14 3.21 13.76
CA GLY A 124 11.26 4.21 14.82
C GLY A 124 10.47 5.48 14.50
N VAL A 125 10.63 6.06 13.31
CA VAL A 125 9.87 7.23 12.85
C VAL A 125 8.37 6.97 12.86
N SER A 126 7.95 5.82 12.34
CA SER A 126 6.53 5.46 12.28
C SER A 126 5.91 5.26 13.66
N LEU A 127 6.65 4.63 14.57
CA LEU A 127 6.24 4.44 15.96
C LEU A 127 6.11 5.80 16.68
N LEU A 128 7.09 6.70 16.51
CA LEU A 128 7.03 8.03 17.10
C LEU A 128 5.80 8.82 16.63
N LEU A 129 5.50 8.78 15.33
CA LEU A 129 4.30 9.42 14.79
C LEU A 129 3.00 8.83 15.36
N MET A 130 2.95 7.51 15.55
CA MET A 130 1.81 6.84 16.21
C MET A 130 1.65 7.27 17.67
N VAL A 131 2.76 7.42 18.41
CA VAL A 131 2.76 7.91 19.78
C VAL A 131 2.29 9.37 19.84
N ILE A 132 2.81 10.24 18.97
CA ILE A 132 2.41 11.66 18.92
C ILE A 132 0.91 11.77 18.62
N ASP A 133 0.39 11.05 17.62
CA ASP A 133 -1.04 11.07 17.29
C ASP A 133 -1.91 10.60 18.48
N LYS A 134 -1.45 9.58 19.22
CA LYS A 134 -2.15 9.10 20.42
C LYS A 134 -2.17 10.17 21.53
N LEU A 135 -1.04 10.85 21.78
CA LEU A 135 -0.94 11.90 22.78
C LEU A 135 -1.85 13.09 22.43
N ILE A 136 -1.89 13.48 21.16
CA ILE A 136 -2.82 14.51 20.67
C ILE A 136 -4.27 14.07 20.90
N ALA A 137 -4.61 12.81 20.57
CA ALA A 137 -5.95 12.29 20.77
C ALA A 137 -6.38 12.30 22.25
N MET A 138 -5.45 12.02 23.18
CA MET A 138 -5.70 12.07 24.62
C MET A 138 -5.89 13.51 25.12
N ARG A 139 -5.03 14.45 24.70
CA ARG A 139 -5.16 15.88 25.04
C ARG A 139 -6.50 16.44 24.59
N ASN A 140 -6.95 16.06 23.40
CA ASN A 140 -8.27 16.48 22.92
C ASN A 140 -9.42 15.91 23.74
N GLY A 141 -9.25 14.70 24.29
CA GLY A 141 -10.20 14.13 25.25
C GLY A 141 -10.26 14.89 26.59
N GLN A 142 -9.28 15.75 26.88
CA GLN A 142 -9.19 16.56 28.09
C GLN A 142 -9.62 18.03 27.86
N GLY A 143 -10.32 18.32 26.77
CA GLY A 143 -10.84 19.67 26.48
C GLY A 143 -9.90 20.60 25.72
N HIS A 144 -8.74 20.10 25.26
CA HIS A 144 -7.92 20.83 24.28
C HIS A 144 -8.44 20.60 22.86
N ASP A 145 -8.13 21.48 21.92
CA ASP A 145 -8.46 21.28 20.51
C ASP A 145 -7.20 21.36 19.64
N VAL A 146 -6.36 20.34 19.76
CA VAL A 146 -5.11 20.22 18.98
C VAL A 146 -5.39 19.47 17.69
N THR A 147 -4.88 19.97 16.57
CA THR A 147 -5.06 19.33 15.26
C THR A 147 -4.42 17.93 15.25
N ARG A 148 -5.23 16.91 14.91
CA ARG A 148 -4.77 15.51 14.79
C ARG A 148 -3.93 15.29 13.52
N ILE A 149 -3.04 14.30 13.55
CA ILE A 149 -2.20 14.00 12.40
C ILE A 149 -3.05 13.34 11.30
N PRO A 150 -2.98 13.79 10.04
CA PRO A 150 -3.69 13.15 8.94
C PRO A 150 -3.27 11.68 8.79
N GLU A 151 -4.22 10.80 8.49
CA GLU A 151 -3.96 9.36 8.42
C GLU A 151 -2.90 8.98 7.40
N MET A 152 -2.85 9.66 6.26
CA MET A 152 -1.82 9.43 5.25
C MET A 152 -0.41 9.81 5.72
N VAL A 153 -0.27 10.78 6.63
CA VAL A 153 1.04 11.13 7.21
C VAL A 153 1.54 10.01 8.12
N LEU A 154 0.64 9.26 8.76
CA LEU A 154 0.99 8.08 9.55
C LEU A 154 1.23 6.84 8.67
N LEU A 155 0.47 6.68 7.59
CA LEU A 155 0.54 5.53 6.68
C LEU A 155 1.68 5.62 5.65
N ALA A 156 2.12 6.83 5.28
CA ALA A 156 3.22 7.04 4.34
C ALA A 156 4.55 6.43 4.83
N PRO A 157 5.05 6.72 6.06
CA PRO A 157 6.26 6.09 6.56
C PRO A 157 6.05 4.58 6.84
N ALA A 158 4.82 4.17 7.17
CA ALA A 158 4.48 2.75 7.26
C ALA A 158 4.67 2.03 5.92
N LEU A 159 4.21 2.64 4.82
CA LEU A 159 4.37 2.12 3.46
C LEU A 159 5.85 2.11 3.01
N ALA A 160 6.63 3.09 3.47
CA ALA A 160 8.06 3.22 3.20
C ALA A 160 8.96 2.35 4.12
N GLY A 161 8.50 1.17 4.54
CA GLY A 161 9.28 0.24 5.37
C GLY A 161 9.10 0.37 6.89
N GLY A 162 8.29 1.31 7.37
CA GLY A 162 8.02 1.53 8.78
C GLY A 162 6.82 0.76 9.36
N SER A 163 6.19 -0.11 8.56
CA SER A 163 5.00 -0.85 8.96
C SER A 163 5.16 -1.70 10.24
N PRO A 164 6.35 -2.27 10.58
CA PRO A 164 6.55 -2.91 11.88
C PRO A 164 6.35 -1.94 13.05
N GLY A 165 6.95 -0.75 12.98
CA GLY A 165 6.81 0.28 14.01
C GLY A 165 5.39 0.80 14.15
N THR A 166 4.68 0.98 13.03
CA THR A 166 3.26 1.34 13.06
C THR A 166 2.43 0.25 13.73
N LEU A 167 2.66 -1.02 13.40
CA LEU A 167 1.92 -2.15 13.97
C LEU A 167 2.16 -2.25 15.49
N VAL A 168 3.41 -2.14 15.93
CA VAL A 168 3.74 -2.09 17.37
C VAL A 168 3.01 -0.94 18.06
N GLY A 169 3.03 0.27 17.47
CA GLY A 169 2.34 1.43 18.03
C GLY A 169 0.82 1.24 18.12
N MET A 170 0.20 0.62 17.09
CA MET A 170 -1.22 0.30 17.09
C MET A 170 -1.58 -0.67 18.21
N LEU A 171 -0.84 -1.77 18.34
CA LEU A 171 -1.13 -2.85 19.27
C LEU A 171 -0.87 -2.42 20.72
N ALA A 172 0.27 -1.78 20.99
CA ALA A 172 0.65 -1.34 22.33
C ALA A 172 -0.33 -0.29 22.87
N ALA A 173 -0.76 0.67 22.05
CA ALA A 173 -1.64 1.76 22.47
C ALA A 173 -3.14 1.49 22.23
N ARG A 174 -3.49 0.31 21.69
CA ARG A 174 -4.82 -0.03 21.14
C ARG A 174 -5.40 1.11 20.30
N HIS A 175 -4.54 1.74 19.50
CA HIS A 175 -4.84 2.94 18.75
C HIS A 175 -5.05 2.60 17.28
N LYS A 176 -6.13 3.10 16.67
CA LYS A 176 -6.48 2.85 15.25
C LYS A 176 -6.67 1.38 14.85
N ILE A 177 -6.86 0.48 15.81
CA ILE A 177 -7.10 -0.96 15.59
C ILE A 177 -8.42 -1.32 14.88
N ARG A 178 -9.36 -0.37 14.75
CA ARG A 178 -10.64 -0.53 14.03
C ARG A 178 -10.73 0.34 12.77
N THR A 179 -9.66 1.01 12.39
CA THR A 179 -9.64 1.87 11.20
C THR A 179 -9.12 1.05 10.02
N PRO A 180 -9.90 0.77 8.95
CA PRO A 180 -9.52 -0.20 7.91
C PRO A 180 -8.14 0.03 7.28
N ALA A 181 -7.79 1.30 7.01
CA ALA A 181 -6.49 1.69 6.48
C ALA A 181 -5.31 1.23 7.36
N PHE A 182 -5.53 1.15 8.66
CA PHE A 182 -4.55 0.70 9.65
C PHE A 182 -4.72 -0.78 9.97
N ALA A 183 -5.91 -1.19 10.39
CA ALA A 183 -6.23 -2.53 10.86
C ALA A 183 -5.97 -3.62 9.82
N VAL A 184 -6.21 -3.32 8.54
CA VAL A 184 -5.96 -4.24 7.41
C VAL A 184 -4.76 -3.78 6.60
N GLY A 185 -4.66 -2.46 6.34
CA GLY A 185 -3.61 -1.92 5.48
C GLY A 185 -2.20 -2.12 6.03
N VAL A 186 -1.95 -1.86 7.32
CA VAL A 186 -0.60 -1.99 7.92
C VAL A 186 -0.12 -3.45 7.94
N PRO A 187 -0.93 -4.45 8.36
CA PRO A 187 -0.53 -5.85 8.22
C PRO A 187 -0.24 -6.27 6.77
N LEU A 188 -1.06 -5.84 5.81
CA LEU A 188 -0.81 -6.15 4.39
C LEU A 188 0.47 -5.47 3.88
N MET A 189 0.74 -4.22 4.27
CA MET A 189 2.00 -3.53 3.95
C MET A 189 3.20 -4.33 4.47
N LEU A 190 3.13 -4.82 5.71
CA LEU A 190 4.20 -5.62 6.30
C LEU A 190 4.46 -6.90 5.50
N LEU A 191 3.41 -7.64 5.14
CA LEU A 191 3.54 -8.86 4.34
C LEU A 191 4.17 -8.59 2.97
N VAL A 192 3.72 -7.55 2.27
CA VAL A 192 4.28 -7.18 0.95
C VAL A 192 5.73 -6.69 1.10
N GLN A 193 6.05 -5.91 2.12
CA GLN A 193 7.42 -5.46 2.40
C GLN A 193 8.35 -6.64 2.71
N LEU A 194 7.91 -7.62 3.50
CA LEU A 194 8.69 -8.84 3.77
C LEU A 194 8.95 -9.63 2.48
N ALA A 195 7.94 -9.77 1.62
CA ALA A 195 8.09 -10.43 0.32
C ALA A 195 9.06 -9.69 -0.61
N ILE A 196 8.99 -8.35 -0.65
CA ILE A 196 9.93 -7.52 -1.41
C ILE A 196 11.35 -7.66 -0.86
N VAL A 197 11.54 -7.57 0.46
CA VAL A 197 12.86 -7.73 1.09
C VAL A 197 13.45 -9.09 0.78
N ALA A 198 12.69 -10.17 0.96
CA ALA A 198 13.14 -11.52 0.61
C ALA A 198 13.55 -11.62 -0.88
N TYR A 199 12.77 -11.02 -1.78
CA TYR A 199 13.09 -11.00 -3.19
C TYR A 199 14.37 -10.20 -3.50
N LEU A 200 14.61 -9.08 -2.82
CA LEU A 200 15.84 -8.31 -2.98
C LEU A 200 17.07 -9.02 -2.39
N MET A 201 16.90 -9.77 -1.29
CA MET A 201 17.97 -10.55 -0.66
C MET A 201 18.46 -11.67 -1.59
N GLN A 202 17.55 -12.41 -2.24
CA GLN A 202 17.96 -13.46 -3.20
C GLN A 202 18.77 -12.87 -4.37
N LEU A 203 18.48 -11.63 -4.78
CA LEU A 203 19.23 -10.92 -5.83
C LEU A 203 20.57 -10.35 -5.34
N GLY A 204 20.83 -10.36 -4.03
CA GLY A 204 22.03 -9.76 -3.44
C GLY A 204 22.03 -8.24 -3.41
N ILE A 205 20.85 -7.62 -3.48
CA ILE A 205 20.65 -6.17 -3.43
C ILE A 205 20.46 -5.69 -1.99
N ALA A 206 19.90 -6.55 -1.13
CA ALA A 206 19.53 -6.26 0.25
C ALA A 206 20.30 -7.13 1.26
#